data_AF-A0A4Y8RA63-F1
#
_entry.id   AF-A0A4Y8RA63-F1
#
_cell.length_a   1.000
_cell.length_b   1.000
_cell.length_c   1.000
_cell.angle_alpha   90.00
_cell.angle_beta   90.00
_cell.angle_gamma   90.00
#
_symmetry.space_group_name_H-M   'P 1'
#
loop_
_entity.id
_entity.type
_entity.pdbx_description
1 polymer ?
#
loop_
_entity_poly.entity_id
_entity_poly.type
_entity_poly.pdbx_seq_one_letter_code
_entity_poly.pdbx_strand_id
1 'polypeptide(L)'
;MGADPDLIAKLRPVRLPPGFTAFDWHGGLAIFALALVAGLALAVLLRAFTVPRLSERSLAARQLDAARRLAPEARLLSQSQLVAALERSVRTKGRHGERAGRQLAEIRARIDAELYRPTPRLDADGLDAAILEALPGRGRR
;
A
#
# COMPACT_ATOMS: atom_id res chain seq x y z
N MET A 1 69.05 39.54 -12.81
CA MET A 1 67.63 39.93 -12.89
C MET A 1 66.94 39.42 -11.63
N GLY A 2 66.90 40.25 -10.59
CA GLY A 2 66.22 39.93 -9.33
C GLY A 2 64.74 40.23 -9.45
N ALA A 3 63.89 39.36 -8.94
CA ALA A 3 62.47 39.64 -8.83
C ALA A 3 62.27 40.89 -7.97
N ASP A 4 61.46 41.82 -8.47
CA ASP A 4 61.18 43.12 -7.85
C ASP A 4 60.50 42.90 -6.48
N PRO A 5 61.11 43.29 -5.35
CA PRO A 5 60.61 42.97 -4.01
C PRO A 5 59.23 43.60 -3.73
N ASP A 6 58.88 44.68 -4.42
CA ASP A 6 57.57 45.33 -4.30
C ASP A 6 56.42 44.52 -4.93
N LEU A 7 56.72 43.68 -5.93
CA LEU A 7 55.73 42.78 -6.54
C LEU A 7 55.37 41.62 -5.60
N ILE A 8 56.34 41.14 -4.81
CA ILE A 8 56.13 40.08 -3.82
C ILE A 8 55.29 40.61 -2.63
N ALA A 9 55.47 41.88 -2.25
CA ALA A 9 54.68 42.50 -1.18
C ALA A 9 53.19 42.70 -1.55
N LYS A 10 52.88 42.88 -2.84
CA LYS A 10 51.50 43.01 -3.35
C LYS A 10 50.76 41.67 -3.49
N LEU A 11 51.48 40.55 -3.49
CA LEU A 11 50.93 39.19 -3.47
C LEU A 11 50.51 38.74 -2.06
N ARG A 12 50.28 39.67 -1.12
CA ARG A 12 49.71 39.32 0.19
C ARG A 12 48.42 38.53 -0.03
N PRO A 13 48.31 37.31 0.53
CA PRO A 13 47.12 36.49 0.35
C PRO A 13 45.92 37.27 0.87
N VAL A 14 44.96 37.53 -0.02
CA VAL A 14 43.67 38.11 0.33
C VAL A 14 43.04 37.19 1.37
N ARG A 15 43.10 37.61 2.64
CA ARG A 15 42.48 36.88 3.74
C ARG A 15 40.98 37.04 3.56
N LEU A 16 40.30 35.97 3.11
CA LEU A 16 38.84 35.98 3.03
C LEU A 16 38.26 36.25 4.43
N PRO A 17 37.18 37.06 4.53
CA PRO A 17 36.52 37.34 5.81
C PRO A 17 36.10 36.05 6.53
N PRO A 18 36.23 35.99 7.87
CA PRO A 18 35.73 34.86 8.65
C PRO A 18 34.21 34.75 8.47
N GLY A 19 33.77 33.77 7.68
CA GLY A 19 32.37 33.61 7.25
C GLY A 19 32.21 33.16 5.81
N PHE A 20 33.20 33.40 4.94
CA PHE A 20 33.16 32.93 3.54
C PHE A 20 33.41 31.43 3.38
N THR A 21 34.00 30.77 4.38
CA THR A 21 34.15 29.31 4.45
C THR A 21 32.87 28.60 4.90
N ALA A 22 31.85 29.33 5.37
CA ALA A 22 30.58 28.74 5.78
C ALA A 22 29.71 28.29 4.59
N PHE A 23 30.02 28.78 3.39
CA PHE A 23 29.33 28.44 2.15
C PHE A 23 30.16 27.44 1.31
N ASP A 24 30.50 26.32 1.93
CA ASP A 24 31.17 25.21 1.26
C ASP A 24 30.14 24.41 0.42
N TRP A 25 30.55 23.91 -0.75
CA TRP A 25 29.75 23.02 -1.61
C TRP A 25 29.20 21.83 -0.82
N HIS A 26 29.99 21.33 0.15
CA HIS A 26 29.58 20.30 1.09
C HIS A 26 28.37 20.71 1.93
N GLY A 27 28.30 21.96 2.38
CA GLY A 27 27.17 22.51 3.12
C GLY A 27 25.91 22.60 2.25
N GLY A 28 26.06 23.04 1.00
CA GLY A 28 24.97 23.04 0.01
C GLY A 28 24.42 21.65 -0.24
N LEU A 29 25.30 20.65 -0.42
CA LEU A 29 24.92 19.26 -0.64
C LEU A 29 24.22 18.66 0.60
N ALA A 30 24.67 18.99 1.81
CA ALA A 30 24.06 18.53 3.05
C ALA A 30 22.64 19.08 3.23
N ILE A 31 22.44 20.37 2.96
CA ILE A 31 21.11 21.01 3.02
C ILE A 31 20.18 20.40 1.97
N PHE A 32 20.68 20.14 0.76
CA PHE A 32 19.91 19.49 -0.29
C PHE A 32 19.50 18.06 0.08
N ALA A 33 20.43 17.26 0.59
CA ALA A 33 20.14 15.91 1.07
C ALA A 33 19.11 15.92 2.21
N LEU A 34 19.22 16.87 3.14
CA LEU A 34 18.27 17.05 4.23
C LEU A 34 16.87 17.42 3.71
N ALA A 35 16.79 18.33 2.73
CA ALA A 35 15.54 18.71 2.10
C ALA A 35 14.87 17.52 1.37
N LEU A 36 15.66 16.67 0.70
CA LEU A 36 15.14 15.45 0.08
C LEU A 36 14.60 14.47 1.11
N VAL A 37 15.32 14.24 2.20
CA VAL A 37 14.88 13.35 3.28
C VAL A 37 13.61 13.90 3.93
N ALA A 38 13.56 15.21 4.21
CA ALA A 38 12.39 15.87 4.78
C ALA A 38 11.18 15.80 3.83
N GLY A 39 11.39 16.05 2.54
CA GLY A 39 10.36 15.94 1.50
C GLY A 39 9.83 14.52 1.36
N LEU A 40 10.71 13.51 1.39
CA LEU A 40 10.31 12.10 1.33
C LEU A 40 9.55 11.70 2.60
N ALA A 41 10.02 12.11 3.77
CA ALA A 41 9.33 11.86 5.04
C ALA A 41 7.92 12.48 5.03
N LEU A 42 7.79 13.72 4.57
CA LEU A 42 6.51 14.39 4.42
C LEU A 42 5.61 13.70 3.39
N ALA A 43 6.15 13.27 2.25
CA ALA A 43 5.41 12.54 1.24
C ALA A 43 4.90 11.19 1.76
N VAL A 44 5.70 10.45 2.53
CA VAL A 44 5.29 9.20 3.19
C VAL A 44 4.19 9.46 4.22
N LEU A 45 4.35 10.51 5.03
CA LEU A 45 3.36 10.92 6.02
C LEU A 45 2.03 11.27 5.34
N LEU A 46 2.07 12.15 4.34
CA LEU A 46 0.90 12.51 3.53
C LEU A 46 0.30 11.27 2.89
N ARG A 47 1.08 10.39 2.28
CA ARG A 47 0.55 9.14 1.71
C ARG A 47 -0.16 8.29 2.76
N ALA A 48 0.38 8.16 3.97
CA ALA A 48 -0.27 7.42 5.06
C ALA A 48 -1.61 8.05 5.48
N PHE A 49 -1.74 9.39 5.42
CA PHE A 49 -2.96 10.11 5.78
C PHE A 49 -3.94 10.31 4.61
N THR A 50 -3.46 10.38 3.37
CA THR A 50 -4.25 10.73 2.19
C THR A 50 -4.66 9.52 1.37
N VAL A 51 -4.00 8.36 1.51
CA VAL A 51 -4.46 7.15 0.80
C VAL A 51 -5.83 6.77 1.34
N PRO A 52 -6.90 6.84 0.52
CA PRO A 52 -8.20 6.36 0.94
C PRO A 52 -8.06 4.87 1.23
N ARG A 53 -8.40 4.47 2.46
CA ARG A 53 -8.47 3.05 2.82
C ARG A 53 -9.59 2.42 2.02
N LEU A 54 -9.28 1.87 0.83
CA LEU A 54 -10.25 1.06 0.09
C LEU A 54 -10.75 -0.04 1.03
N SER A 55 -12.07 -0.09 1.20
CA SER A 55 -12.66 -1.10 2.07
C SER A 55 -12.44 -2.47 1.45
N GLU A 56 -12.11 -3.48 2.26
CA GLU A 56 -11.99 -4.87 1.80
C GLU A 56 -13.24 -5.34 1.06
N ARG A 57 -14.41 -4.85 1.46
CA ARG A 57 -15.68 -5.05 0.76
C ARG A 57 -15.67 -4.52 -0.67
N SER A 58 -15.10 -3.33 -0.92
CA SER A 58 -15.01 -2.77 -2.28
C SER A 58 -14.03 -3.53 -3.17
N LEU A 59 -12.92 -4.03 -2.60
CA LEU A 59 -11.97 -4.87 -3.32
C LEU A 59 -12.58 -6.23 -3.66
N ALA A 60 -13.25 -6.87 -2.69
CA ALA A 60 -13.97 -8.11 -2.91
C ALA A 60 -15.06 -7.94 -3.99
N ALA A 61 -15.87 -6.86 -3.91
CA ALA A 61 -16.90 -6.58 -4.90
C ALA A 61 -16.33 -6.43 -6.33
N ARG A 62 -15.19 -5.73 -6.48
CA ARG A 62 -14.53 -5.61 -7.79
C ARG A 62 -14.02 -6.95 -8.32
N GLN A 63 -13.47 -7.80 -7.45
CA GLN A 63 -12.99 -9.13 -7.86
C GLN A 63 -14.15 -10.05 -8.25
N LEU A 64 -15.26 -10.01 -7.51
CA LEU A 64 -16.47 -10.75 -7.85
C LEU A 64 -17.08 -10.28 -9.17
N ASP A 65 -17.12 -8.96 -9.41
CA ASP A 65 -17.62 -8.40 -10.67
C ASP A 65 -16.74 -8.77 -11.87
N ALA A 66 -15.42 -8.83 -11.68
CA ALA A 66 -14.51 -9.36 -12.69
C ALA A 66 -14.76 -10.86 -12.96
N ALA A 67 -15.03 -11.64 -11.91
CA ALA A 67 -15.31 -13.07 -12.02
C ALA A 67 -16.63 -13.40 -12.72
N ARG A 68 -17.59 -12.46 -12.80
CA ARG A 68 -18.87 -12.64 -13.54
C ARG A 68 -18.67 -12.91 -15.03
N ARG A 69 -17.53 -12.50 -15.60
CA ARG A 69 -17.21 -12.71 -17.02
C ARG A 69 -16.57 -14.07 -17.31
N LEU A 70 -16.29 -14.86 -16.26
CA LEU A 70 -15.66 -16.17 -16.40
C LEU A 70 -16.71 -17.26 -16.67
N ALA A 71 -16.25 -18.39 -17.21
CA ALA A 71 -17.05 -19.61 -17.26
C ALA A 71 -17.51 -20.02 -15.84
N PRO A 72 -18.68 -20.66 -15.68
CA PRO A 72 -19.26 -20.97 -14.37
C PRO A 72 -18.31 -21.70 -13.40
N GLU A 73 -17.53 -22.67 -13.91
CA GLU A 73 -16.56 -23.45 -13.14
C GLU A 73 -15.38 -22.58 -12.67
N ALA A 74 -14.85 -21.74 -13.56
CA ALA A 74 -13.77 -20.80 -13.25
C ALA A 74 -14.24 -19.70 -12.29
N ARG A 75 -15.51 -19.31 -12.35
CA ARG A 75 -16.12 -18.36 -11.42
C ARG A 75 -16.20 -18.95 -10.00
N LEU A 76 -16.66 -20.19 -9.85
CA LEU A 76 -16.70 -20.87 -8.54
C LEU A 76 -15.30 -21.02 -7.94
N LEU A 77 -14.30 -21.36 -8.76
CA LEU A 77 -12.91 -21.42 -8.32
C LEU A 77 -12.37 -20.05 -7.88
N SER A 78 -12.70 -18.99 -8.62
CA SER A 78 -12.32 -17.62 -8.25
C SER A 78 -12.96 -17.19 -6.93
N GLN A 79 -14.24 -17.52 -6.73
CA GLN A 79 -14.97 -17.26 -5.49
C GLN A 79 -14.35 -18.02 -4.31
N SER A 80 -13.98 -19.29 -4.46
CA SER A 80 -13.35 -20.07 -3.38
C SER A 80 -11.99 -19.49 -2.97
N GLN A 81 -11.16 -19.08 -3.93
CA GLN A 81 -9.87 -18.43 -3.70
C GLN A 81 -10.05 -17.09 -2.97
N LEU A 82 -11.04 -16.29 -3.38
CA LEU A 82 -11.37 -15.02 -2.73
C LEU A 82 -11.78 -15.23 -1.28
N VAL A 83 -12.68 -16.17 -1.01
CA VAL A 83 -13.12 -16.49 0.36
C VAL A 83 -11.94 -16.92 1.23
N ALA A 84 -11.05 -17.78 0.72
CA ALA A 84 -9.86 -18.21 1.45
C ALA A 84 -8.85 -17.07 1.72
N ALA A 85 -8.76 -16.08 0.83
CA ALA A 85 -7.96 -14.88 1.06
C ALA A 85 -8.59 -13.96 2.13
N LEU A 86 -9.91 -13.75 2.06
CA LEU A 86 -10.67 -12.95 3.02
C LEU A 86 -10.65 -13.57 4.43
N GLU A 87 -10.83 -14.88 4.53
CA GLU A 87 -10.78 -15.60 5.81
C GLU A 87 -9.43 -15.38 6.52
N ARG A 88 -8.31 -15.48 5.78
CA ARG A 88 -6.96 -15.19 6.30
C ARG A 88 -6.81 -13.74 6.74
N SER A 89 -7.28 -12.80 5.93
CA SER A 89 -7.22 -11.36 6.21
C SER A 89 -8.06 -10.94 7.42
N VAL A 90 -9.20 -11.61 7.64
CA VAL A 90 -10.06 -11.33 8.79
C VAL A 90 -9.50 -11.96 10.06
N ARG A 91 -8.88 -13.14 9.97
CA ARG A 91 -8.25 -13.83 11.11
C ARG A 91 -7.08 -13.02 11.71
N THR A 92 -6.33 -12.28 10.88
CA THR A 92 -5.26 -11.40 11.37
C THR A 92 -5.78 -10.19 12.17
N LYS A 93 -7.09 -9.89 12.12
CA LYS A 93 -7.74 -8.82 12.89
C LYS A 93 -8.17 -9.25 14.31
N GLY A 94 -7.87 -10.48 14.71
CA GLY A 94 -8.17 -11.01 16.04
C GLY A 94 -9.68 -11.04 16.35
N ARG A 95 -10.06 -10.70 17.59
CA ARG A 95 -11.45 -10.78 18.09
C ARG A 95 -12.49 -10.03 17.25
N HIS A 96 -12.10 -8.92 16.61
CA HIS A 96 -13.01 -8.14 15.77
C HIS A 96 -13.39 -8.87 14.46
N GLY A 97 -12.58 -9.85 14.04
CA GLY A 97 -12.80 -10.63 12.84
C GLY A 97 -13.49 -11.98 13.05
N GLU A 98 -13.61 -12.49 14.27
CA GLU A 98 -14.04 -13.88 14.51
C GLU A 98 -15.43 -14.24 13.96
N ARG A 99 -16.38 -13.29 13.97
CA ARG A 99 -17.72 -13.52 13.40
C ARG A 99 -17.67 -13.62 11.88
N ALA A 100 -17.03 -12.65 11.23
CA ALA A 100 -16.84 -12.64 9.78
C ALA A 100 -16.01 -13.84 9.31
N GLY A 101 -14.98 -14.23 10.07
CA GLY A 101 -14.16 -15.40 9.79
C GLY A 101 -14.97 -16.71 9.84
N ARG A 102 -15.87 -16.87 10.82
CA ARG A 102 -16.77 -18.03 10.88
C ARG A 102 -17.73 -18.08 9.70
N GLN A 103 -18.37 -16.97 9.37
CA GLN A 103 -19.27 -16.89 8.21
C GLN A 103 -18.55 -17.21 6.89
N LEU A 104 -17.33 -16.68 6.70
CA LEU A 104 -16.52 -16.98 5.52
C LEU A 104 -16.10 -18.45 5.48
N ALA A 105 -15.78 -19.07 6.63
CA ALA A 105 -15.46 -20.49 6.70
C ALA A 105 -16.67 -21.38 6.34
N GLU A 106 -17.88 -21.01 6.77
CA GLU A 106 -19.12 -21.70 6.37
C GLU A 106 -19.40 -21.58 4.87
N ILE A 107 -19.24 -20.38 4.31
CA ILE A 107 -19.37 -20.14 2.86
C ILE A 107 -18.36 -20.99 2.10
N ARG A 108 -17.11 -21.03 2.56
CA ARG A 108 -16.06 -21.85 1.97
C ARG A 108 -16.42 -23.33 1.98
N ALA A 109 -16.88 -23.85 3.11
CA ALA A 109 -17.28 -25.25 3.22
C ALA A 109 -18.40 -25.62 2.24
N ARG A 110 -19.35 -24.69 1.99
CA ARG A 110 -20.41 -24.86 0.98
C ARG A 110 -19.85 -24.88 -0.45
N ILE A 111 -18.93 -23.97 -0.77
CA ILE A 111 -18.29 -23.93 -2.10
C ILE A 111 -17.46 -25.19 -2.32
N ASP A 112 -16.64 -25.57 -1.34
CA ASP A 112 -15.76 -26.75 -1.41
C ASP A 112 -16.58 -28.04 -1.58
N ALA A 113 -17.70 -28.18 -0.87
CA ALA A 113 -18.60 -29.33 -1.01
C ALA A 113 -19.22 -29.44 -2.42
N GLU A 114 -19.46 -28.31 -3.08
CA GLU A 114 -20.07 -28.27 -4.41
C GLU A 114 -19.04 -28.40 -5.53
N LEU A 115 -17.78 -27.99 -5.29
CA LEU A 115 -16.70 -28.07 -6.27
C LEU A 115 -16.41 -29.51 -6.72
N TYR A 116 -16.67 -30.50 -5.86
CA TYR A 116 -16.49 -31.92 -6.17
C TYR A 116 -17.71 -32.58 -6.81
N ARG A 117 -18.79 -31.83 -7.08
CA ARG A 117 -19.95 -32.36 -7.80
C ARG A 117 -19.74 -32.28 -9.31
N PRO A 118 -20.10 -33.33 -10.06
CA PRO A 118 -20.00 -33.32 -11.52
C PRO A 118 -20.89 -32.27 -12.20
N THR A 119 -21.93 -31.79 -11.52
CA THR A 119 -22.73 -30.63 -11.92
C THR A 119 -22.99 -29.74 -10.70
N PRO A 120 -22.23 -28.66 -10.50
CA PRO A 120 -22.46 -27.73 -9.41
C PRO A 120 -23.80 -27.01 -9.62
N ARG A 121 -24.66 -27.04 -8.59
CA ARG A 121 -25.98 -26.39 -8.59
C ARG A 121 -26.00 -25.08 -7.80
N LEU A 122 -24.85 -24.62 -7.32
CA LEU A 122 -24.80 -23.40 -6.52
C LEU A 122 -25.10 -22.16 -7.37
N ASP A 123 -25.97 -21.32 -6.82
CA ASP A 123 -26.22 -19.97 -7.34
C ASP A 123 -24.99 -19.10 -7.07
N ALA A 124 -24.24 -18.81 -8.13
CA ALA A 124 -23.03 -18.00 -8.07
C ALA A 124 -23.31 -16.54 -7.71
N ASP A 125 -24.49 -16.00 -8.04
CA ASP A 125 -24.86 -14.63 -7.69
C ASP A 125 -25.29 -14.55 -6.22
N GLY A 126 -26.00 -15.57 -5.72
CA GLY A 126 -26.30 -15.74 -4.30
C GLY A 126 -25.05 -15.88 -3.44
N LEU A 127 -24.03 -16.58 -3.93
CA LEU A 127 -22.71 -16.64 -3.28
C LEU A 127 -22.03 -15.27 -3.18
N ASP A 128 -22.03 -14.49 -4.26
CA ASP A 128 -21.44 -13.15 -4.26
C ASP A 128 -22.06 -12.28 -3.16
N ALA A 129 -23.39 -12.32 -3.04
CA ALA A 129 -24.14 -11.60 -2.02
C ALA A 129 -23.74 -12.07 -0.60
N ALA A 130 -23.68 -13.38 -0.38
CA ALA A 130 -23.30 -13.95 0.91
C ALA A 130 -21.85 -13.60 1.32
N ILE A 131 -20.91 -13.63 0.36
CA ILE A 131 -19.51 -13.24 0.59
C ILE A 131 -19.44 -11.77 0.99
N LEU A 132 -20.18 -10.90 0.31
CA LEU A 132 -20.20 -9.47 0.62
C LEU A 132 -20.90 -9.17 1.95
N GLU A 133 -21.93 -9.92 2.33
CA GLU A 133 -22.64 -9.78 3.60
C GLU A 133 -21.78 -10.20 4.80
N ALA A 134 -20.99 -11.27 4.65
CA ALA A 134 -20.05 -11.73 5.67
C ALA A 134 -18.95 -10.71 6.00
N LEU A 135 -18.65 -9.78 5.07
CA LEU A 135 -17.68 -8.72 5.29
C LEU A 135 -18.30 -7.55 6.06
N PRO A 136 -17.66 -7.10 7.17
CA PRO A 136 -18.17 -6.00 7.96
C PRO A 136 -18.26 -4.72 7.10
N GLY A 137 -19.49 -4.28 6.83
CA GLY A 137 -19.77 -3.05 6.12
C GLY A 137 -19.46 -1.84 6.99
N ARG A 138 -18.50 -0.99 6.56
CA ARG A 138 -18.31 0.35 7.13
C ARG A 138 -19.35 1.32 6.55
N GLY A 139 -20.63 0.98 6.70
CA GLY A 139 -21.75 1.69 6.07
C GLY A 139 -22.96 1.74 6.99
N ARG A 140 -22.83 2.46 8.10
CA ARG A 140 -23.90 3.10 8.89
C ARG A 140 -23.27 3.91 10.01
N ARG A 141 -22.75 5.09 9.66
CA ARG A 141 -22.73 6.28 10.51
C ARG A 141 -22.87 7.49 9.60
#